data_AF-A0A349M730-F1
#
_entry.id   AF-A0A349M730-F1
#
_cell.length_a   1.000
_cell.length_b   1.000
_cell.length_c   1.000
_cell.angle_alpha   90.00
_cell.angle_beta   90.00
_cell.angle_gamma   90.00
#
_symmetry.space_group_name_H-M   'P 1'
#
loop_
_entity.id
_entity.type
_entity.pdbx_description
1 polymer ?
#
loop_
_entity_poly.entity_id
_entity_poly.type
_entity_poly.pdbx_seq_one_letter_code
_entity_poly.pdbx_strand_id
1 'polypeptide(L)'
;RLFWGWLSDAIGRPFAFLSMFVIQIITFALIPSISTFAILLIPAAIVGLCYGGGFGTMPAFAADFFGAKNAGTIYGAMLTAWSAGAIVGPILIASFGTTGHPDYVTPLYIIAGIMLVSCALPLVARALARRQGDVVEVTAEAAR
;
A
#
# COMPACT_ATOMS: atom_id res chain seq x y z
N ARG A 1 -10.70 5.95 -7.99
CA ARG A 1 -11.68 6.62 -7.09
C ARG A 1 -13.00 5.86 -7.02
N LEU A 2 -13.69 5.56 -8.13
CA LEU A 2 -15.00 4.89 -8.08
C LEU A 2 -14.94 3.47 -7.46
N PHE A 3 -14.08 2.59 -7.96
CA PHE A 3 -13.98 1.21 -7.45
C PHE A 3 -13.45 1.13 -6.01
N TRP A 4 -12.28 1.72 -5.75
CA TRP A 4 -11.65 1.69 -4.43
C TRP A 4 -12.29 2.61 -3.40
N GLY A 5 -12.98 3.67 -3.82
CA GLY A 5 -13.78 4.51 -2.94
C GLY A 5 -14.99 3.74 -2.45
N TRP A 6 -15.75 3.13 -3.37
CA TRP A 6 -16.88 2.26 -3.01
C TRP A 6 -16.45 1.10 -2.11
N LEU A 7 -15.34 0.43 -2.45
CA LEU A 7 -14.82 -0.65 -1.61
C LEU A 7 -14.38 -0.12 -0.24
N SER A 8 -13.64 1.00 -0.19
CA SER A 8 -13.21 1.62 1.07
C SER A 8 -14.37 2.08 1.95
N ASP A 9 -15.47 2.53 1.36
CA ASP A 9 -16.66 2.95 2.10
C ASP A 9 -17.42 1.71 2.63
N ALA A 10 -17.31 0.56 1.97
CA ALA A 10 -17.94 -0.71 2.39
C ALA A 10 -17.15 -1.48 3.47
N ILE A 11 -15.81 -1.58 3.35
CA ILE A 11 -14.96 -2.35 4.27
C ILE A 11 -14.19 -1.47 5.28
N GLY A 12 -14.20 -0.15 5.11
CA GLY A 12 -13.44 0.81 5.92
C GLY A 12 -12.04 1.10 5.35
N ARG A 13 -11.59 2.34 5.52
CA ARG A 13 -10.30 2.86 5.00
C ARG A 13 -9.08 1.99 5.28
N PRO A 14 -8.82 1.49 6.51
CA PRO A 14 -7.66 0.63 6.75
C PRO A 14 -7.75 -0.74 6.06
N PHE A 15 -8.96 -1.29 5.87
CA PHE A 15 -9.15 -2.55 5.14
C PHE A 15 -9.00 -2.39 3.62
N ALA A 16 -9.31 -1.20 3.08
CA ALA A 16 -9.02 -0.88 1.69
C ALA A 16 -7.51 -0.92 1.41
N PHE A 17 -6.69 -0.30 2.27
CA PHE A 17 -5.23 -0.38 2.13
C PHE A 17 -4.71 -1.80 2.34
N LEU A 18 -5.21 -2.53 3.34
CA LEU A 18 -4.79 -3.92 3.57
C LEU A 18 -5.11 -4.82 2.37
N SER A 19 -6.30 -4.70 1.78
CA SER A 19 -6.67 -5.50 0.60
C SER A 19 -5.83 -5.14 -0.64
N MET A 20 -5.47 -3.88 -0.85
CA MET A 20 -4.49 -3.50 -1.88
C MET A 20 -3.14 -4.21 -1.68
N PHE A 21 -2.60 -4.21 -0.46
CA PHE A 21 -1.33 -4.89 -0.17
C PHE A 21 -1.43 -6.41 -0.37
N VAL A 22 -2.51 -7.04 0.10
CA VAL A 22 -2.72 -8.49 -0.06
C VAL A 22 -2.83 -8.88 -1.54
N ILE A 23 -3.63 -8.15 -2.32
CA ILE A 23 -3.74 -8.38 -3.77
C ILE A 23 -2.36 -8.23 -4.42
N GLN A 24 -1.59 -7.24 -4.01
CA GLN A 24 -0.27 -6.98 -4.55
C GLN A 24 0.74 -8.10 -4.23
N ILE A 25 0.74 -8.63 -3.00
CA ILE A 25 1.56 -9.77 -2.57
C ILE A 25 1.24 -11.01 -3.42
N ILE A 26 -0.06 -11.34 -3.57
CA ILE A 26 -0.50 -12.48 -4.37
C ILE A 26 -0.08 -12.29 -5.83
N THR A 27 -0.24 -11.08 -6.36
CA THR A 27 0.13 -10.75 -7.74
C THR A 27 1.62 -10.92 -7.97
N PHE A 28 2.47 -10.40 -7.08
CA PHE A 28 3.94 -10.55 -7.20
C PHE A 28 4.41 -11.99 -6.99
N ALA A 29 3.73 -12.79 -6.17
CA ALA A 29 4.01 -14.22 -6.03
C ALA A 29 3.61 -15.03 -7.28
N LEU A 30 2.61 -14.58 -8.04
CA LEU A 30 2.13 -15.25 -9.25
C LEU A 30 2.91 -14.89 -10.51
N ILE A 31 3.48 -13.68 -10.60
CA ILE A 31 4.25 -13.21 -11.78
C ILE A 31 5.36 -14.19 -12.21
N PRO A 32 6.18 -14.78 -11.30
CA PRO A 32 7.22 -15.74 -11.68
C PRO A 32 6.71 -16.99 -12.41
N SER A 33 5.45 -17.37 -12.19
CA SER A 33 4.83 -18.55 -12.80
C SER A 33 4.27 -18.29 -14.20
N ILE A 34 4.27 -17.04 -14.67
CA ILE A 34 3.68 -16.62 -15.94
C ILE A 34 4.78 -16.37 -16.96
N SER A 35 4.85 -17.19 -18.01
CA SER A 35 5.81 -17.05 -19.11
C SER A 35 5.24 -16.35 -20.35
N THR A 36 3.92 -16.12 -20.40
CA THR A 36 3.25 -15.55 -21.59
C THR A 36 2.97 -14.06 -21.41
N PHE A 37 3.47 -13.23 -22.34
CA PHE A 37 3.29 -11.77 -22.32
C PHE A 37 1.83 -11.31 -22.24
N ALA A 38 0.93 -11.95 -22.98
CA ALA A 38 -0.50 -11.63 -22.94
C ALA A 38 -1.12 -11.84 -21.54
N ILE A 39 -0.64 -12.85 -20.80
CA ILE A 39 -1.12 -13.15 -19.46
C ILE A 39 -0.51 -12.18 -18.44
N LEU A 40 0.70 -11.66 -18.68
CA LEU A 40 1.35 -10.63 -17.83
C LEU A 40 0.60 -9.28 -17.83
N LEU A 41 -0.22 -8.98 -18.84
CA LEU A 41 -1.04 -7.77 -18.86
C LEU A 41 -2.08 -7.75 -17.73
N ILE A 42 -2.58 -8.91 -17.31
CA ILE A 42 -3.57 -9.04 -16.22
C ILE A 42 -2.98 -8.59 -14.87
N PRO A 43 -1.87 -9.18 -14.37
CA PRO A 43 -1.25 -8.74 -13.13
C PRO A 43 -0.76 -7.29 -13.23
N ALA A 44 -0.27 -6.83 -14.39
CA ALA A 44 0.10 -5.43 -14.59
C ALA A 44 -1.10 -4.47 -14.44
N ALA A 45 -2.27 -4.82 -15.00
CA ALA A 45 -3.49 -4.04 -14.84
C ALA A 45 -3.98 -4.03 -13.37
N ILE A 46 -3.84 -5.16 -12.66
CA ILE A 46 -4.17 -5.26 -11.23
C ILE A 46 -3.25 -4.36 -10.40
N VAL A 47 -1.93 -4.39 -10.66
CA VAL A 47 -0.96 -3.49 -10.01
C VAL A 47 -1.35 -2.03 -10.27
N GLY A 48 -1.62 -1.67 -11.53
CA GLY A 48 -2.03 -0.31 -11.90
C GLY A 48 -3.31 0.14 -11.21
N LEU A 49 -4.30 -0.77 -11.07
CA LEU A 49 -5.55 -0.51 -10.37
C LEU A 49 -5.33 -0.33 -8.86
N CYS A 50 -4.46 -1.12 -8.23
CA CYS A 50 -4.11 -0.97 -6.81
C CYS A 50 -3.33 0.33 -6.58
N TYR A 51 -2.41 0.66 -7.47
CA TYR A 51 -1.61 1.89 -7.43
C TYR A 51 -2.50 3.15 -7.53
N GLY A 52 -3.41 3.19 -8.51
CA GLY A 52 -4.38 4.27 -8.65
C GLY A 52 -5.39 4.34 -7.50
N GLY A 53 -5.68 3.20 -6.86
CA GLY A 53 -6.45 3.12 -5.63
C GLY A 53 -5.75 3.81 -4.46
N GLY A 54 -4.52 3.39 -4.16
CA GLY A 54 -3.74 3.89 -3.03
C GLY A 54 -3.43 5.39 -3.12
N PHE A 55 -2.97 5.87 -4.28
CA PHE A 55 -2.74 7.31 -4.49
C PHE A 55 -4.03 8.14 -4.38
N GLY A 56 -5.17 7.57 -4.74
CA GLY A 56 -6.47 8.23 -4.62
C GLY A 56 -6.98 8.35 -3.19
N THR A 57 -6.63 7.41 -2.32
CA THR A 57 -7.09 7.34 -0.92
C THR A 57 -6.08 7.89 0.09
N MET A 58 -4.79 7.98 -0.26
CA MET A 58 -3.72 8.46 0.62
C MET A 58 -3.92 9.88 1.18
N PRO A 59 -4.30 10.90 0.39
CA PRO A 59 -4.50 12.26 0.93
C PRO A 59 -5.66 12.32 1.93
N ALA A 60 -6.72 11.56 1.64
CA ALA A 60 -7.88 11.48 2.51
C ALA A 60 -7.53 10.75 3.81
N PHE A 61 -6.75 9.68 3.72
CA PHE A 61 -6.23 8.96 4.89
C PHE A 61 -5.29 9.83 5.74
N ALA A 62 -4.37 10.57 5.12
CA ALA A 62 -3.51 11.52 5.83
C ALA A 62 -4.32 12.62 6.54
N ALA A 63 -5.38 13.12 5.91
CA ALA A 63 -6.28 14.11 6.50
C ALA A 63 -7.07 13.58 7.69
N ASP A 64 -7.52 12.32 7.66
CA ASP A 64 -8.25 11.70 8.78
C ASP A 64 -7.36 11.51 10.02
N PHE A 65 -6.09 11.08 9.83
CA PHE A 65 -5.20 10.76 10.95
C PHE A 65 -4.48 11.97 11.55
N PHE A 66 -4.10 12.94 10.73
CA PHE A 66 -3.27 14.08 11.16
C PHE A 66 -3.99 15.44 11.07
N GLY A 67 -5.26 15.42 10.68
CA GLY A 67 -6.08 16.60 10.49
C GLY A 67 -5.83 17.28 9.13
N ALA A 68 -6.89 17.87 8.58
CA ALA A 68 -6.86 18.53 7.27
C ALA A 68 -5.81 19.66 7.17
N LYS A 69 -5.46 20.30 8.30
CA LYS A 69 -4.50 21.41 8.36
C LYS A 69 -3.07 20.98 7.98
N ASN A 70 -2.66 19.75 8.30
CA ASN A 70 -1.30 19.24 8.04
C ASN A 70 -1.25 18.14 6.97
N ALA A 71 -2.41 17.77 6.41
CA ALA A 71 -2.55 16.68 5.44
C ALA A 71 -1.65 16.86 4.21
N GLY A 72 -1.52 18.10 3.71
CA GLY A 72 -0.67 18.42 2.56
C GLY A 72 0.83 18.21 2.85
N THR A 73 1.32 18.67 4.00
CA THR A 73 2.74 18.50 4.40
C THR A 73 3.09 17.03 4.59
N ILE A 74 2.21 16.25 5.22
CA ILE A 74 2.43 14.83 5.45
C ILE A 74 2.35 14.04 4.15
N TYR A 75 1.40 14.36 3.28
CA TYR A 75 1.34 13.76 1.96
C TYR A 75 2.57 14.11 1.12
N GLY A 76 3.12 15.32 1.23
CA GLY A 76 4.40 15.70 0.63
C GLY A 76 5.57 14.83 1.15
N ALA A 77 5.64 14.58 2.46
CA ALA A 77 6.63 13.68 3.03
C ALA A 77 6.47 12.23 2.51
N MET A 78 5.22 11.75 2.36
CA MET A 78 4.94 10.45 1.75
C MET A 78 5.42 10.36 0.30
N LEU A 79 5.23 11.42 -0.50
CA LEU A 79 5.74 11.49 -1.87
C LEU A 79 7.28 11.46 -1.93
N THR A 80 7.93 12.06 -0.94
CA THR A 80 9.39 12.05 -0.83
C THR A 80 9.91 10.63 -0.54
N ALA A 81 9.25 9.92 0.37
CA ALA A 81 9.53 8.50 0.63
C ALA A 81 9.24 7.63 -0.61
N TRP A 82 8.18 7.94 -1.36
CA TRP A 82 7.88 7.26 -2.62
C TRP A 82 8.99 7.47 -3.67
N SER A 83 9.51 8.69 -3.81
CA SER A 83 10.65 8.97 -4.70
C SER A 83 11.91 8.21 -4.29
N ALA A 84 12.19 8.07 -3.00
CA ALA A 84 13.29 7.22 -2.52
C ALA A 84 13.09 5.75 -2.92
N GLY A 85 11.87 5.22 -2.77
CA GLY A 85 11.52 3.87 -3.22
C GLY A 85 11.70 3.67 -4.73
N ALA A 86 11.38 4.68 -5.53
CA ALA A 86 11.57 4.66 -6.99
C ALA A 86 13.04 4.55 -7.42
N ILE A 87 13.98 4.99 -6.59
CA ILE A 87 15.42 4.84 -6.83
C ILE A 87 15.90 3.45 -6.37
N VAL A 88 15.46 3.00 -5.19
CA VAL A 88 15.89 1.73 -4.60
C VAL A 88 15.41 0.52 -5.42
N GLY A 89 14.19 0.57 -5.98
CA GLY A 89 13.61 -0.55 -6.74
C GLY A 89 14.44 -0.99 -7.94
N PRO A 90 14.76 -0.09 -8.89
CA PRO A 90 15.61 -0.42 -10.05
C PRO A 90 17.02 -0.87 -9.65
N ILE A 91 17.62 -0.27 -8.62
CA ILE A 91 18.93 -0.65 -8.11
C ILE A 91 18.91 -2.10 -7.60
N LEU A 92 17.87 -2.46 -6.84
CA LEU A 92 17.67 -3.82 -6.35
C LEU A 92 17.50 -4.81 -7.51
N ILE A 93 16.72 -4.49 -8.54
CA ILE A 93 16.55 -5.40 -9.68
C ILE A 93 17.86 -5.51 -10.47
N ALA A 94 18.56 -4.40 -10.68
CA ALA A 94 19.82 -4.37 -11.41
C ALA A 94 20.93 -5.18 -10.71
N SER A 95 20.96 -5.21 -9.37
CA SER A 95 21.96 -5.99 -8.63
C SER A 95 21.84 -7.50 -8.82
N PHE A 96 20.65 -8.01 -9.16
CA PHE A 96 20.42 -9.45 -9.41
C PHE A 96 20.24 -9.80 -10.89
N GLY A 97 19.85 -8.84 -11.74
CA GLY A 97 19.49 -9.08 -13.14
C GLY A 97 20.60 -8.89 -14.18
N THR A 98 21.80 -8.42 -13.79
CA THR A 98 22.80 -7.93 -14.78
C THR A 98 24.17 -8.62 -14.76
N THR A 99 24.48 -9.48 -13.77
CA THR A 99 25.78 -10.17 -13.66
C THR A 99 25.66 -11.67 -13.91
N GLY A 100 25.96 -12.11 -15.14
CA GLY A 100 26.25 -13.51 -15.51
C GLY A 100 25.03 -14.45 -15.61
N HIS A 101 24.10 -14.42 -14.65
CA HIS A 101 22.87 -15.19 -14.64
C HIS A 101 21.70 -14.29 -14.23
N PRO A 102 20.87 -13.82 -15.18
CA PRO A 102 19.78 -12.89 -14.86
C PRO A 102 18.70 -13.61 -14.04
N ASP A 103 18.68 -13.36 -12.73
CA ASP A 103 17.64 -13.83 -11.82
C ASP A 103 16.69 -12.68 -11.47
N TYR A 104 15.52 -12.71 -12.10
CA TYR A 104 14.43 -11.76 -11.83
C TYR A 104 13.46 -12.28 -10.77
N VAL A 105 13.57 -13.54 -10.36
CA VAL A 105 12.64 -14.19 -9.43
C VAL A 105 12.98 -13.79 -7.99
N THR A 106 14.25 -13.83 -7.62
CA THR A 106 14.74 -13.41 -6.29
C THR A 106 14.35 -11.97 -5.92
N PRO A 107 14.59 -10.93 -6.74
CA PRO A 107 14.19 -9.56 -6.40
C PRO A 107 12.67 -9.39 -6.28
N LEU A 108 11.86 -10.13 -7.05
CA LEU A 108 10.40 -10.10 -6.93
C LEU A 108 9.93 -10.67 -5.58
N TYR A 109 10.56 -11.76 -5.09
CA TYR A 109 10.28 -12.28 -3.75
C TYR A 109 10.72 -11.34 -2.63
N ILE A 110 11.83 -10.62 -2.79
CA ILE A 110 12.27 -9.59 -1.84
C ILE A 110 11.21 -8.46 -1.78
N ILE A 111 10.73 -7.99 -2.94
CA ILE A 111 9.67 -6.96 -3.00
C ILE A 111 8.39 -7.47 -2.33
N ALA A 112 7.98 -8.73 -2.59
CA ALA A 112 6.84 -9.35 -1.93
C ALA A 112 7.02 -9.42 -0.40
N GLY A 113 8.23 -9.72 0.08
CA GLY A 113 8.58 -9.70 1.50
C GLY A 113 8.47 -8.31 2.12
N ILE A 114 8.97 -7.27 1.44
CA ILE A 114 8.82 -5.86 1.87
C ILE A 114 7.34 -5.48 1.95
N MET A 115 6.53 -5.91 0.98
CA MET A 115 5.08 -5.69 0.99
C MET A 115 4.38 -6.40 2.15
N LEU A 116 4.82 -7.61 2.48
CA LEU A 116 4.29 -8.36 3.62
C LEU A 116 4.60 -7.66 4.95
N VAL A 117 5.80 -7.11 5.12
CA VAL A 117 6.12 -6.25 6.27
C VAL A 117 5.27 -4.98 6.25
N SER A 118 5.03 -4.40 5.07
CA SER A 118 4.20 -3.20 4.90
C SER A 118 2.73 -3.41 5.28
N CYS A 119 2.22 -4.65 5.25
CA CYS A 119 0.88 -4.97 5.79
C CYS A 119 0.74 -4.65 7.28
N ALA A 120 1.84 -4.54 8.04
CA ALA A 120 1.79 -4.09 9.42
C ALA A 120 1.29 -2.65 9.54
N LEU A 121 1.53 -1.78 8.56
CA LEU A 121 1.15 -0.36 8.62
C LEU A 121 -0.38 -0.16 8.65
N PRO A 122 -1.19 -0.76 7.75
CA PRO A 122 -2.65 -0.74 7.86
C PRO A 122 -3.19 -1.33 9.18
N LEU A 123 -2.53 -2.37 9.71
CA LEU A 123 -2.93 -3.01 10.96
C LEU A 123 -2.68 -2.12 12.18
N VAL A 124 -1.51 -1.46 12.22
CA VAL A 124 -1.18 -0.46 13.24
C VAL A 124 -2.11 0.74 13.13
N ALA A 125 -2.37 1.22 11.92
CA ALA A 125 -3.33 2.31 11.70
C ALA A 125 -4.73 1.96 12.22
N ARG A 126 -5.19 0.71 12.02
CA ARG A 126 -6.43 0.21 12.61
C ARG A 126 -6.38 0.19 14.15
N ALA A 127 -5.27 -0.28 14.73
CA ALA A 127 -5.12 -0.32 16.19
C ALA A 127 -5.18 1.08 16.81
N LEU A 128 -4.57 2.07 16.14
CA LEU A 128 -4.62 3.47 16.55
C LEU A 128 -6.02 4.07 16.40
N ALA A 129 -6.71 3.81 15.28
CA ALA A 129 -8.07 4.30 15.05
C ALA A 129 -9.06 3.75 16.10
N ARG A 130 -8.91 2.49 16.51
CA ARG A 130 -9.72 1.90 17.60
C ARG A 130 -9.49 2.59 18.94
N ARG A 131 -8.21 2.82 19.29
CA ARG A 131 -7.86 3.52 20.53
C ARG A 131 -8.40 4.94 20.60
N GLN A 132 -8.44 5.67 19.49
CA GLN A 132 -9.05 7.01 19.45
C GLN A 132 -10.57 6.95 19.66
N GLY A 133 -11.26 5.96 19.10
CA GLY A 133 -12.68 5.73 19.34
C GLY A 133 -12.99 5.50 20.82
N ASP A 134 -12.26 4.59 21.46
CA ASP A 134 -12.44 4.26 22.88
C ASP A 134 -12.23 5.48 23.79
N VAL A 135 -11.24 6.33 23.49
CA VAL A 135 -10.95 7.54 24.30
C VAL A 135 -12.06 8.59 24.15
N VAL A 136 -12.59 8.80 22.94
CA VAL A 136 -13.69 9.75 22.70
C VAL A 136 -14.96 9.32 23.44
N GLU A 137 -15.28 8.03 23.41
CA GLU A 137 -16.45 7.46 24.08
C GLU A 137 -16.35 7.63 25.61
N VAL A 138 -15.19 7.35 26.21
CA VAL A 138 -14.92 7.57 27.64
C VAL A 138 -15.03 9.05 28.03
N THR A 139 -14.50 9.97 27.21
CA THR A 139 -14.64 11.42 27.50
C THR A 139 -16.07 11.92 27.36
N ALA A 140 -16.86 11.33 26.46
CA ALA A 140 -18.26 11.69 26.27
C ALA A 140 -19.16 11.17 27.40
N GLU A 141 -18.87 9.98 27.95
CA GLU A 141 -19.51 9.48 29.17
C GLU A 141 -19.12 10.28 30.41
N ALA A 142 -17.85 10.66 30.55
CA ALA A 142 -17.38 11.46 31.68
C ALA A 142 -17.91 12.91 31.69
N ALA A 143 -18.46 13.39 30.58
CA ALA A 143 -19.03 14.73 30.42
C ALA A 143 -20.57 14.79 30.62
N ARG A 144 -21.22 13.65 30.89
CA ARG A 144 -22.65 13.55 31.23
C ARG A 144 -22.85 13.43 32.74
#